data_AF-A0A836CIV3-F1
#
_entry.id   AF-A0A836CIV3-F1
#
_cell.length_a   1.000
_cell.length_b   1.000
_cell.length_c   1.000
_cell.angle_alpha   90.00
_cell.angle_beta   90.00
_cell.angle_gamma   90.00
#
_symmetry.space_group_name_H-M   'P 1'
#
loop_
_entity.id
_entity.type
_entity.pdbx_description
1 polymer ?
#
loop_
_entity_poly.entity_id
_entity_poly.type
_entity_poly.pdbx_seq_one_letter_code
_entity_poly.pdbx_strand_id
1 'polypeptide(L)'
;MKLGLVTMGLCRAMLSFAQRLNRNMHYSFGSKDNSELPHISFPLVTNVDTLLVTPQGEAPPPLGQRFVEDPVLKKERMSGKAGPASFSLDCTYTFSFHSMYLSLPAW
;
A
#
# COMPACT_ATOMS: atom_id res chain seq x y z
N MET A 1 -12.96 18.29 -2.52
CA MET A 1 -14.38 17.85 -2.72
C MET A 1 -15.31 18.67 -1.83
N LYS A 2 -16.53 19.03 -2.29
CA LYS A 2 -17.57 19.63 -1.43
C LYS A 2 -18.62 18.57 -1.06
N LEU A 3 -18.38 17.83 0.02
CA LEU A 3 -19.35 16.88 0.58
C LEU A 3 -20.33 17.62 1.51
N GLY A 4 -21.62 17.28 1.42
CA GLY A 4 -22.61 17.72 2.41
C GLY A 4 -22.34 17.13 3.78
N LEU A 5 -22.81 17.79 4.85
CA LEU A 5 -22.51 17.44 6.24
C LEU A 5 -22.85 15.97 6.58
N VAL A 6 -23.98 15.47 6.08
CA VAL A 6 -24.44 14.09 6.26
C VAL A 6 -23.55 13.10 5.50
N THR A 7 -23.26 13.37 4.22
CA THR A 7 -22.41 12.51 3.39
C THR A 7 -21.00 12.42 3.95
N MET A 8 -20.45 13.54 4.42
CA MET A 8 -19.15 13.59 5.10
C MET A 8 -19.11 12.69 6.34
N GLY A 9 -20.18 12.73 7.15
CA GLY A 9 -20.32 11.86 8.33
C GLY A 9 -20.33 10.38 7.96
N LEU A 10 -21.12 10.00 6.95
CA LEU A 10 -21.20 8.62 6.48
C LEU A 10 -19.86 8.13 5.90
N CYS A 11 -19.21 8.92 5.03
CA CYS A 11 -17.91 8.56 4.47
C CYS A 11 -16.85 8.37 5.57
N ARG A 12 -16.83 9.22 6.59
CA ARG A 12 -15.93 9.07 7.75
C ARG A 12 -16.20 7.77 8.51
N ALA A 13 -17.46 7.40 8.72
CA ALA A 13 -17.81 6.15 9.39
C ALA A 13 -17.34 4.94 8.56
N MET A 14 -17.58 4.94 7.25
CA MET A 14 -17.15 3.88 6.34
C MET A 14 -15.62 3.74 6.30
N LEU A 15 -14.89 4.85 6.17
CA LEU A 15 -13.43 4.82 6.10
C LEU A 15 -12.80 4.46 7.45
N SER A 16 -13.39 4.89 8.58
CA SER A 16 -12.98 4.46 9.92
C SER A 16 -13.17 2.96 10.12
N PHE A 17 -14.26 2.40 9.58
CA PHE A 17 -14.47 0.96 9.58
C PHE A 17 -13.42 0.24 8.73
N ALA A 18 -13.13 0.74 7.52
CA ALA A 18 -12.08 0.20 6.66
C ALA A 18 -10.68 0.27 7.31
N GLN A 19 -10.34 1.34 8.05
CA GLN A 19 -9.10 1.42 8.83
C GLN A 19 -9.00 0.36 9.92
N ARG A 20 -10.13 -0.13 10.44
CA ARG A 20 -10.12 -1.23 11.42
C ARG A 20 -9.77 -2.57 10.78
N LEU A 21 -10.10 -2.75 9.50
CA LEU A 21 -9.73 -3.93 8.71
C LEU A 21 -8.29 -3.84 8.19
N ASN A 22 -7.85 -2.64 7.81
CA ASN A 22 -6.49 -2.36 7.36
C ASN A 22 -5.90 -1.24 8.22
N ARG A 23 -5.25 -1.62 9.33
CA ARG A 23 -4.75 -0.71 10.36
C ARG A 23 -3.84 0.41 9.85
N ASN A 24 -3.15 0.16 8.74
CA ASN A 24 -2.18 1.09 8.19
C ASN A 24 -2.73 1.86 6.97
N MET A 25 -4.02 1.70 6.64
CA MET A 25 -4.67 2.48 5.60
C MET A 25 -4.79 3.95 6.02
N HIS A 26 -4.41 4.84 5.12
CA HIS A 26 -4.60 6.28 5.28
C HIS A 26 -5.64 6.78 4.28
N TYR A 27 -6.38 7.81 4.67
CA TYR A 27 -7.27 8.52 3.77
C TYR A 27 -7.30 10.00 4.12
N SER A 28 -7.44 10.83 3.08
CA SER A 28 -7.68 12.27 3.20
C SER A 28 -8.84 12.67 2.30
N PHE A 29 -9.62 13.66 2.73
CA PHE A 29 -10.65 14.30 1.89
C PHE A 29 -10.10 15.49 1.11
N GLY A 30 -8.79 15.69 1.14
CA GLY A 30 -8.06 16.79 0.54
C GLY A 30 -8.09 18.05 1.40
N SER A 31 -7.17 18.97 1.08
CA SER A 31 -7.03 20.25 1.76
C SER A 31 -7.87 21.34 1.08
N LYS A 32 -8.16 22.43 1.81
CA LYS A 32 -8.98 23.55 1.29
C LYS A 32 -8.27 24.33 0.18
N ASP A 33 -6.95 24.39 0.26
CA ASP A 33 -6.02 25.04 -0.67
C ASP A 33 -5.59 24.11 -1.82
N ASN A 34 -6.13 22.88 -1.91
CA ASN A 34 -5.77 21.85 -2.90
C ASN A 34 -4.29 21.44 -2.90
N SER A 35 -3.53 21.73 -1.84
CA SER A 35 -2.18 21.18 -1.63
C SER A 35 -2.18 19.65 -1.44
N GLU A 36 -3.30 19.08 -1.01
CA GLU A 36 -3.54 17.65 -0.91
C GLU A 36 -4.86 17.29 -1.61
N LEU A 37 -4.80 16.33 -2.54
CA LEU A 37 -6.00 15.81 -3.19
C LEU A 37 -6.67 14.73 -2.32
N PRO A 38 -8.00 14.57 -2.39
CA PRO A 38 -8.68 13.46 -1.75
C PRO A 38 -8.12 12.12 -2.23
N HIS A 39 -7.79 11.22 -1.31
CA HIS A 39 -7.20 9.94 -1.65
C HIS A 39 -7.41 8.90 -0.55
N ILE A 40 -7.21 7.63 -0.92
CA ILE A 40 -7.07 6.51 -0.01
C ILE A 40 -5.75 5.84 -0.37
N SER A 41 -4.87 5.66 0.59
CA SER A 41 -3.55 5.07 0.40
C SER A 41 -3.32 3.89 1.34
N PHE A 42 -2.55 2.94 0.83
CA PHE A 42 -2.22 1.70 1.52
C PHE A 42 -0.69 1.56 1.53
N PRO A 43 -0.07 1.12 2.63
CA PRO A 43 1.38 0.92 2.65
C PRO A 43 1.77 -0.19 1.70
N LEU A 44 2.77 0.08 0.84
CA LEU A 44 3.25 -0.86 -0.16
C LEU A 44 3.62 -2.21 0.47
N VAL A 45 4.39 -2.17 1.56
CA VAL A 45 4.90 -3.38 2.23
C VAL A 45 3.80 -4.33 2.66
N THR A 46 2.64 -3.88 3.12
CA THR A 46 1.58 -4.78 3.58
C THR A 46 0.60 -5.19 2.47
N ASN A 47 0.61 -4.52 1.31
CA ASN A 47 -0.45 -4.66 0.30
C ASN A 47 0.03 -5.18 -1.06
N VAL A 48 1.32 -5.45 -1.24
CA VAL A 48 1.84 -6.19 -2.41
C VAL A 48 1.75 -7.70 -2.22
N ASP A 49 1.55 -8.42 -3.33
CA ASP A 49 1.44 -9.88 -3.32
C ASP A 49 2.76 -10.54 -2.91
N THR A 50 3.85 -10.04 -3.48
CA THR A 50 5.21 -10.55 -3.21
C THR A 50 6.15 -9.37 -3.07
N LEU A 51 7.04 -9.41 -2.09
CA LEU A 51 8.09 -8.41 -1.89
C LEU A 51 9.43 -9.12 -1.65
N LEU A 52 10.42 -8.79 -2.47
CA LEU A 52 11.78 -9.28 -2.36
C LEU A 52 12.73 -8.10 -2.15
N VAL A 53 13.69 -8.28 -1.26
CA VAL A 53 14.73 -7.30 -0.96
C VAL A 53 16.06 -7.91 -1.37
N THR A 54 16.70 -7.31 -2.37
CA THR A 54 18.02 -7.70 -2.85
C THR A 54 19.06 -6.73 -2.28
N PRO A 55 20.02 -7.21 -1.47
CA PRO A 55 21.11 -6.39 -0.95
C PRO A 55 21.98 -5.75 -2.04
N GLN A 56 22.71 -4.70 -1.69
CA GLN A 56 23.68 -4.07 -2.59
C GLN A 56 24.70 -5.10 -3.11
N GLY A 57 24.95 -5.07 -4.42
CA GLY A 57 25.93 -5.95 -5.07
C GLY A 57 25.38 -7.31 -5.48
N GLU A 58 24.17 -7.68 -5.06
CA GLU A 58 23.48 -8.87 -5.55
C GLU A 58 22.64 -8.54 -6.80
N ALA A 59 22.43 -9.56 -7.65
CA ALA A 59 21.58 -9.41 -8.83
C ALA A 59 20.10 -9.53 -8.43
N PRO A 60 19.25 -8.53 -8.75
CA PRO A 60 17.82 -8.64 -8.48
C PRO A 60 17.18 -9.77 -9.31
N PRO A 61 16.06 -10.33 -8.83
CA PRO A 61 15.36 -11.39 -9.56
C PRO A 61 14.90 -10.90 -10.94
N PRO A 62 14.95 -11.75 -11.99
CA PRO A 62 14.54 -11.36 -13.33
C PRO A 62 13.04 -11.03 -13.37
N LEU A 63 12.69 -9.92 -14.04
CA LEU A 63 11.30 -9.54 -14.28
C LEU A 63 10.62 -10.50 -15.27
N GLY A 64 9.29 -10.54 -15.24
CA GLY A 64 8.49 -11.42 -16.13
C GLY A 64 8.36 -12.86 -15.64
N GLN A 65 8.86 -13.16 -14.43
CA GLN A 65 8.73 -14.46 -13.78
C GLN A 65 7.92 -14.34 -12.48
N ARG A 66 7.44 -15.47 -11.97
CA ARG A 66 6.78 -15.53 -10.68
C ARG A 66 7.82 -15.38 -9.56
N PHE A 67 7.69 -14.33 -8.76
CA PHE A 67 8.49 -14.15 -7.55
C PHE A 67 8.06 -15.12 -6.44
N VAL A 68 9.03 -15.60 -5.67
CA VAL A 68 8.81 -16.49 -4.52
C VAL A 68 9.37 -15.82 -3.27
N GLU A 69 8.48 -15.37 -2.39
CA GLU A 69 8.83 -14.82 -1.08
C GLU A 69 8.69 -15.91 -0.01
N ASP A 70 9.53 -15.85 1.01
CA ASP A 70 9.43 -16.72 2.18
C ASP A 70 8.01 -16.59 2.81
N PRO A 71 7.26 -17.70 2.96
CA PRO A 71 5.90 -17.66 3.49
C PRO A 71 5.79 -17.08 4.91
N VAL A 72 6.80 -17.25 5.75
CA VAL A 72 6.84 -16.73 7.12
C VAL A 72 7.01 -15.21 7.08
N LEU A 73 8.01 -14.72 6.35
CA LEU A 73 8.25 -13.28 6.17
C LEU A 73 7.04 -12.58 5.53
N LYS A 74 6.44 -13.21 4.52
CA LYS A 74 5.22 -12.72 3.88
C LYS A 74 4.07 -12.60 4.88
N LYS A 75 3.84 -13.62 5.70
CA LYS A 75 2.76 -13.60 6.71
C LYS A 75 2.97 -12.51 7.76
N GLU A 76 4.21 -12.35 8.23
CA GLU A 76 4.55 -11.29 9.19
C GLU A 76 4.35 -9.90 8.59
N ARG A 77 4.85 -9.70 7.37
CA ARG A 77 4.65 -8.49 6.58
C ARG A 77 3.17 -8.15 6.42
N MET A 78 2.37 -9.08 5.92
CA MET A 78 0.93 -8.89 5.69
C MET A 78 0.12 -8.69 6.98
N SER A 79 0.66 -9.09 8.14
CA SER A 79 -0.02 -8.87 9.42
C SER A 79 -0.12 -7.39 9.80
N GLY A 80 0.73 -6.53 9.22
CA GLY A 80 0.77 -5.10 9.50
C GLY A 80 1.19 -4.72 10.92
N LYS A 81 1.60 -5.70 11.75
CA LYS A 81 2.01 -5.49 13.15
C LYS A 81 3.36 -4.79 13.29
N ALA A 82 4.22 -4.89 12.27
CA ALA A 82 5.58 -4.35 12.29
C ALA A 82 5.66 -2.82 12.22
N GLY A 83 4.53 -2.11 12.13
CA GLY A 83 4.52 -0.65 12.01
C GLY A 83 4.89 -0.16 10.61
N PRO A 84 5.24 1.13 10.44
CA PRO A 84 5.67 1.68 9.16
C PRO A 84 6.96 0.99 8.71
N ALA A 85 7.00 0.56 7.45
CA ALA A 85 8.15 -0.12 6.90
C ALA A 85 9.38 0.80 6.84
N SER A 86 10.52 0.32 7.32
CA SER A 86 11.82 0.94 7.07
C SER A 86 12.37 0.42 5.75
N PHE A 87 12.69 1.33 4.83
CA PHE A 87 13.36 1.01 3.58
C PHE A 87 14.83 1.37 3.68
N SER A 88 15.71 0.42 3.36
CA SER A 88 17.13 0.66 3.19
C SER A 88 17.37 1.25 1.80
N LEU A 89 18.24 2.25 1.70
CA LEU A 89 18.62 2.86 0.42
C LEU A 89 19.68 2.03 -0.33
N ASP A 90 20.30 1.07 0.36
CA ASP A 90 21.33 0.19 -0.19
C ASP A 90 20.75 -1.14 -0.70
N CYS A 91 19.44 -1.20 -0.95
CA CYS A 91 18.76 -2.41 -1.40
C CYS A 91 17.90 -2.13 -2.65
N THR A 92 17.75 -3.15 -3.49
CA THR A 92 16.77 -3.16 -4.56
C THR A 92 15.51 -3.90 -4.12
N TYR A 93 14.36 -3.23 -4.19
CA TYR A 93 13.06 -3.82 -3.87
C TYR A 93 12.37 -4.29 -5.13
N THR A 94 12.08 -5.57 -5.23
CA THR A 94 11.29 -6.14 -6.34
C THR A 94 9.97 -6.66 -5.81
N PHE A 95 8.85 -6.28 -6.43
CA PHE A 95 7.53 -6.70 -5.98
C PHE A 95 6.60 -7.06 -7.12
N SER A 96 5.59 -7.86 -6.81
CA SER A 96 4.44 -8.07 -7.68
C SER A 96 3.18 -7.52 -7.01
N PHE A 97 2.33 -6.91 -7.83
CA PHE A 97 1.06 -6.35 -7.38
C PHE A 97 -0.01 -6.63 -8.43
N HIS A 98 -1.04 -7.33 -8.00
CA HIS A 98 -2.22 -7.62 -8.77
C HIS A 98 -3.36 -6.69 -8.35
N SER A 99 -4.00 -6.07 -9.33
CA SER A 99 -5.22 -5.29 -9.13
C SER A 99 -6.34 -5.83 -10.01
N MET A 100 -7.48 -6.11 -9.40
CA MET A 100 -8.72 -6.50 -10.10
C MET A 100 -9.44 -5.31 -10.74
N TYR A 101 -9.15 -4.09 -10.28
CA TYR A 101 -9.97 -2.90 -10.58
C TYR A 101 -9.19 -1.79 -11.28
N LEU A 102 -7.86 -1.88 -11.34
CA LEU A 102 -7.00 -0.89 -11.98
C LEU A 102 -6.16 -1.56 -13.05
N SER A 103 -6.30 -1.08 -14.28
CA SER A 103 -5.31 -1.34 -15.33
C SER A 103 -4.15 -0.37 -15.13
N LEU A 104 -3.18 -0.77 -14.30
CA LEU A 104 -2.00 0.06 -14.02
C LEU A 104 -1.23 0.50 -15.26
N PRO A 105 -1.09 -0.31 -16.34
CA PRO A 105 -0.44 0.16 -17.56
C PRO A 105 -1.20 1.27 -18.32
N ALA A 106 -2.51 1.40 -18.07
CA ALA A 106 -3.38 2.38 -18.74
C ALA A 106 -3.80 3.53 -17.83
N TRP A 107 -3.31 3.55 -16.59
CA TRP A 107 -3.60 4.58 -15.59
C TRP A 107 -2.60 5.72 -15.68
#